data_AF-A0A6A3LFZ6-F1
#
_entry.id   AF-A0A6A3LFZ6-F1
#
_cell.length_a   1.000
_cell.length_b   1.000
_cell.length_c   1.000
_cell.angle_alpha   90.00
_cell.angle_beta   90.00
_cell.angle_gamma   90.00
#
_symmetry.space_group_name_H-M   'P 1'
#
loop_
_entity.id
_entity.type
_entity.pdbx_description
1 polymer ?
#
loop_
_entity_poly.entity_id
_entity_poly.type
_entity_poly.pdbx_seq_one_letter_code
_entity_poly.pdbx_strand_id
1 'polypeptide(L)'
;MVVAEEGEEREEQEERAGVEDWKTREQLEKEGLLRTPVERAVFAVQESYAASWPPRDVVDAFELMLDAGKADLFLVMEPGELRDLWLKKQLRQMHRATGKH
;
A
#
# COMPACT_ATOMS: atom_id res chain seq x y z
N MET A 1 -24.05 40.97 -37.77
CA MET A 1 -23.47 39.72 -38.26
C MET A 1 -22.49 39.27 -37.18
N VAL A 2 -22.99 38.52 -36.18
CA VAL A 2 -22.64 37.10 -35.82
C VAL A 2 -21.13 36.92 -35.56
N VAL A 3 -20.60 36.32 -34.48
CA VAL A 3 -21.07 35.27 -33.53
C VAL A 3 -20.30 35.47 -32.20
N ALA A 4 -20.82 34.87 -31.12
CA ALA A 4 -20.23 34.68 -29.79
C ALA A 4 -19.05 33.66 -29.78
N GLU A 5 -18.34 33.59 -28.64
CA GLU A 5 -17.74 32.43 -27.93
C GLU A 5 -16.72 33.00 -26.92
N GLU A 6 -16.98 33.01 -25.59
CA GLU A 6 -16.76 31.90 -24.64
C GLU A 6 -15.33 31.32 -24.84
N GLY A 7 -14.39 31.39 -23.92
CA GLY A 7 -14.51 31.07 -22.51
C GLY A 7 -13.62 29.86 -22.21
N GLU A 8 -12.31 29.94 -22.43
CA GLU A 8 -11.31 28.89 -22.17
C GLU A 8 -9.97 29.60 -22.43
N GLU A 9 -9.19 29.97 -21.41
CA GLU A 9 -8.02 29.21 -20.98
C GLU A 9 -7.84 29.48 -19.48
N ARG A 10 -8.75 28.90 -18.69
CA ARG A 10 -8.59 28.70 -17.25
C ARG A 10 -8.49 27.20 -16.98
N GLU A 11 -7.71 26.51 -17.79
CA GLU A 11 -7.52 25.05 -17.74
C GLU A 11 -6.05 24.68 -17.90
N GLU A 12 -5.19 25.21 -17.02
CA GLU A 12 -3.94 24.52 -16.65
C GLU A 12 -3.72 24.62 -15.13
N GLN A 13 -4.83 24.64 -14.37
CA GLN A 13 -4.86 24.57 -12.91
C GLN A 13 -5.54 23.27 -12.43
N GLU A 14 -5.28 22.12 -13.04
CA GLU A 14 -5.84 20.88 -12.47
C GLU A 14 -5.10 19.60 -12.89
N GLU A 15 -3.76 19.58 -12.81
CA GLU A 15 -3.04 18.29 -12.91
C GLU A 15 -1.78 18.18 -12.02
N ARG A 16 -1.78 18.89 -10.89
CA ARG A 16 -0.85 18.63 -9.77
C ARG A 16 -1.53 18.62 -8.41
N ALA A 17 -2.80 18.23 -8.38
CA ALA A 17 -3.51 18.00 -7.13
C ALA A 17 -3.03 16.68 -6.48
N GLY A 18 -1.96 16.80 -5.69
CA GLY A 18 -1.82 16.06 -4.43
C GLY A 18 -1.23 14.65 -4.49
N VAL A 19 0.08 14.54 -4.65
CA VAL A 19 0.85 13.42 -4.05
C VAL A 19 2.13 13.95 -3.39
N GLU A 20 2.04 15.05 -2.66
CA GLU A 20 3.18 15.63 -1.93
C GLU A 20 2.78 15.86 -0.48
N ASP A 21 2.82 14.76 0.30
CA ASP A 21 3.33 14.67 1.69
C ASP A 21 2.80 13.38 2.32
N TRP A 22 3.29 12.22 1.84
CA TRP A 22 3.05 10.98 2.57
C TRP A 22 3.93 11.03 3.82
N LYS A 23 3.31 10.96 4.99
CA LYS A 23 4.03 11.03 6.28
C LYS A 23 5.04 9.89 6.38
N THR A 24 6.22 10.20 6.90
CA THR A 24 7.24 9.17 7.15
C THR A 24 6.78 8.22 8.24
N ARG A 25 7.35 7.01 8.27
CA ARG A 25 7.06 6.02 9.31
C ARG A 25 7.18 6.59 10.74
N GLU A 26 8.26 7.33 11.00
CA GLU A 26 8.49 7.95 12.31
C GLU A 26 7.41 8.98 12.67
N GLN A 27 6.90 9.75 11.70
CA GLN A 27 5.80 10.68 11.92
C GLN A 27 4.50 9.95 12.25
N LEU A 28 4.20 8.87 11.53
CA LEU A 28 3.01 8.06 11.77
C LEU A 28 3.06 7.33 13.12
N GLU A 29 4.24 6.84 13.52
CA GLU A 29 4.43 6.26 14.86
C GLU A 29 4.28 7.32 15.96
N LYS A 30 4.83 8.53 15.76
CA LYS A 30 4.74 9.65 16.71
C LYS A 30 3.31 10.19 16.87
N GLU A 31 2.54 10.24 15.79
CA GLU A 31 1.13 10.62 15.82
C GLU A 31 0.23 9.47 16.34
N GLY A 32 0.81 8.30 16.59
CA GLY A 32 0.08 7.12 17.02
C GLY A 32 -0.91 6.65 15.96
N LEU A 33 -0.56 6.72 14.67
CA LEU A 33 -1.34 6.14 13.57
C LEU A 33 -0.92 4.68 13.28
N LEU A 34 0.21 4.24 13.84
CA LEU A 34 0.72 2.87 13.75
C LEU A 34 0.78 2.23 15.16
N ARG A 35 -0.38 2.05 15.80
CA ARG A 35 -0.48 1.59 17.19
C ARG A 35 -0.39 0.08 17.31
N THR A 36 -0.85 -0.64 16.30
CA THR A 36 -0.92 -2.10 16.30
C THR A 36 0.14 -2.72 15.39
N PRO A 37 0.54 -3.98 15.65
CA PRO A 37 1.37 -4.74 14.70
C PRO A 37 0.76 -4.81 13.30
N VAL A 38 -0.57 -4.94 13.21
CA VAL A 38 -1.30 -4.95 11.93
C VAL A 38 -1.06 -3.66 11.15
N GLU A 39 -1.31 -2.50 11.76
CA GLU A 39 -1.10 -1.20 11.11
C GLU A 39 0.35 -1.00 10.67
N ARG A 40 1.31 -1.33 11.55
CA ARG A 40 2.75 -1.25 11.23
C ARG A 40 3.12 -2.16 10.07
N ALA A 41 2.58 -3.37 10.02
CA ALA A 41 2.88 -4.33 8.97
C ALA A 41 2.26 -3.93 7.63
N VAL A 42 1.01 -3.45 7.62
CA VAL A 42 0.38 -2.88 6.41
C VAL A 42 1.19 -1.71 5.87
N PHE A 43 1.62 -0.79 6.73
CA PHE A 43 2.46 0.33 6.31
C PHE A 43 3.79 -0.13 5.73
N ALA A 44 4.46 -1.09 6.38
CA ALA A 44 5.71 -1.64 5.89
C ALA A 44 5.55 -2.39 4.55
N VAL A 45 4.41 -3.05 4.31
CA VAL A 45 4.07 -3.63 3.00
C VAL A 45 3.90 -2.53 1.95
N GLN A 46 3.17 -1.47 2.27
CA GLN A 46 2.98 -0.33 1.37
C GLN A 46 4.31 0.30 0.99
N GLU A 47 5.16 0.60 1.98
CA GLU A 47 6.47 1.22 1.79
C GLU A 47 7.42 0.34 0.97
N SER A 48 7.44 -0.98 1.22
CA SER A 48 8.42 -1.88 0.60
C SER A 48 8.00 -2.39 -0.78
N TYR A 49 6.69 -2.53 -1.04
CA TYR A 49 6.21 -3.33 -2.19
C TYR A 49 5.22 -2.60 -3.10
N ALA A 50 4.53 -1.54 -2.66
CA ALA A 50 3.48 -0.92 -3.47
C ALA A 50 3.98 -0.39 -4.82
N ALA A 51 5.24 0.03 -4.90
CA ALA A 51 5.85 0.55 -6.14
C ALA A 51 6.38 -0.55 -7.08
N SER A 52 6.65 -1.75 -6.58
CA SER A 52 7.42 -2.78 -7.31
C SER A 52 6.65 -4.08 -7.57
N TRP A 53 5.58 -4.34 -6.82
CA TRP A 53 4.78 -5.56 -6.95
C TRP A 53 3.47 -5.33 -7.71
N PRO A 54 2.88 -6.39 -8.29
CA PRO A 54 1.55 -6.29 -8.90
C PRO A 54 0.51 -5.80 -7.87
N PRO A 55 -0.39 -4.86 -8.22
CA PRO A 55 -1.36 -4.30 -7.27
C PRO A 55 -2.20 -5.36 -6.55
N ARG A 56 -2.56 -6.45 -7.25
CA ARG A 56 -3.29 -7.57 -6.66
C ARG A 56 -2.52 -8.24 -5.52
N ASP A 57 -1.24 -8.50 -5.73
CA ASP A 57 -0.39 -9.14 -4.72
C ASP A 57 -0.20 -8.23 -3.49
N VAL A 58 -0.17 -6.91 -3.71
CA VAL A 58 -0.10 -5.91 -2.62
C VAL A 58 -1.38 -5.89 -1.80
N VAL A 59 -2.55 -5.90 -2.45
CA VAL A 59 -3.85 -5.99 -1.76
C VAL A 59 -3.95 -7.29 -0.97
N ASP A 60 -3.59 -8.41 -1.58
CA ASP A 60 -3.58 -9.71 -0.93
C ASP A 60 -2.60 -9.74 0.27
N ALA A 61 -1.48 -9.02 0.19
CA ALA A 61 -0.55 -8.84 1.31
C ALA A 61 -1.16 -8.00 2.44
N PHE A 62 -1.97 -6.97 2.13
CA PHE A 62 -2.69 -6.23 3.16
C PHE A 62 -3.69 -7.12 3.90
N GLU A 63 -4.46 -7.94 3.17
CA GLU A 63 -5.37 -8.92 3.79
C GLU A 63 -4.62 -9.90 4.70
N LEU A 64 -3.45 -10.37 4.26
CA LEU A 64 -2.59 -11.24 5.05
C LEU A 64 -2.14 -10.58 6.36
N MET A 65 -1.84 -9.28 6.34
CA MET A 65 -1.40 -8.53 7.53
C MET A 65 -2.52 -8.28 8.55
N LEU A 66 -3.79 -8.50 8.20
CA LEU A 66 -4.90 -8.42 9.17
C LEU A 66 -4.82 -9.54 10.22
N ASP A 67 -4.07 -10.61 9.96
CA ASP A 67 -3.71 -11.61 10.95
C ASP A 67 -2.54 -11.08 11.81
N ALA A 68 -2.83 -10.78 13.09
CA ALA A 68 -1.85 -10.22 14.01
C ALA A 68 -0.58 -11.09 14.17
N GLY A 69 -0.71 -12.41 14.16
CA GLY A 69 0.44 -13.31 14.28
C GLY A 69 1.34 -13.28 13.04
N LYS A 70 0.73 -13.16 11.85
CA LYS A 70 1.49 -12.99 10.60
C LYS A 70 2.10 -11.60 10.49
N ALA A 71 1.40 -10.56 10.95
CA ALA A 71 1.92 -9.20 11.01
C ALA A 71 3.15 -9.11 11.94
N ASP A 72 3.07 -9.68 13.14
CA ASP A 72 4.20 -9.74 14.06
C ASP A 72 5.39 -10.49 13.44
N LEU A 73 5.15 -11.66 12.84
CA LEU A 73 6.21 -12.43 12.17
C LEU A 73 6.85 -11.63 11.02
N PHE A 74 6.04 -10.94 10.22
CA PHE A 74 6.51 -10.09 9.13
C PHE A 74 7.39 -8.94 9.62
N LEU A 75 7.00 -8.29 10.73
CA LEU A 75 7.74 -7.18 11.31
C LEU A 75 9.08 -7.61 11.95
N VAL A 76 9.17 -8.84 12.46
CA VAL A 76 10.40 -9.37 13.08
C VAL A 76 11.46 -9.75 12.03
N MET A 77 11.05 -10.22 10.85
CA MET A 77 12.00 -10.50 9.76
C MET A 77 12.55 -9.19 9.23
N GLU A 78 13.86 -9.04 9.00
CA GLU A 78 14.40 -7.84 8.34
C GLU A 78 13.90 -7.69 6.88
N PRO A 79 13.80 -6.46 6.35
CA PRO A 79 13.49 -6.25 4.94
C PRO A 79 14.56 -6.93 4.07
N GLY A 80 14.14 -7.73 3.09
CA GLY A 80 15.04 -8.43 2.19
C GLY A 80 14.47 -9.76 1.69
N GLU A 81 15.34 -10.55 1.05
CA GLU A 81 14.94 -11.74 0.30
C GLU A 81 14.15 -12.77 1.13
N LEU A 82 14.52 -12.97 2.40
CA LEU A 82 13.82 -13.91 3.28
C LEU A 82 12.36 -13.50 3.52
N ARG A 83 12.13 -12.21 3.83
CA ARG A 83 10.80 -11.65 4.05
C ARG A 83 9.97 -11.73 2.78
N ASP A 84 10.56 -11.42 1.63
CA ASP A 84 9.92 -11.48 0.32
C ASP A 84 9.50 -12.92 -0.05
N LEU A 85 10.39 -13.89 0.17
CA LEU A 85 10.12 -15.30 -0.08
C LEU A 85 9.01 -15.83 0.82
N TRP A 86 9.02 -15.46 2.10
CA TRP A 86 7.95 -15.80 3.03
C TRP A 86 6.62 -15.21 2.57
N LEU A 87 6.58 -13.93 2.21
CA LEU A 87 5.36 -13.25 1.78
C LEU A 87 4.79 -13.90 0.51
N LYS A 88 5.62 -14.11 -0.51
CA LYS A 88 5.24 -14.83 -1.74
C LYS A 88 4.72 -16.25 -1.45
N LYS A 89 5.29 -16.94 -0.46
CA LYS A 89 4.80 -18.27 -0.05
C LYS A 89 3.40 -18.18 0.57
N GLN A 90 3.14 -17.19 1.42
CA GLN A 90 1.83 -16.98 2.03
C GLN A 90 0.76 -16.64 0.99
N LEU A 91 1.03 -15.71 0.07
CA LEU A 91 0.10 -15.33 -0.99
C LEU A 91 -0.30 -16.53 -1.86
N ARG A 92 0.68 -17.36 -2.27
CA ARG A 92 0.40 -18.60 -3.01
C ARG A 92 -0.48 -19.59 -2.23
N GLN A 93 -0.32 -19.68 -0.91
CA GLN A 93 -1.17 -20.56 -0.09
C GLN A 93 -2.59 -20.01 -0.02
N MET A 94 -2.75 -18.70 0.12
CA MET A 94 -4.05 -18.03 0.13
C MET A 94 -4.80 -18.25 -1.18
N HIS A 95 -4.15 -18.04 -2.34
CA HIS A 95 -4.75 -18.29 -3.65
C HIS A 95 -5.16 -19.75 -3.88
N ARG A 96 -4.39 -20.71 -3.33
CA ARG A 96 -4.75 -22.14 -3.39
C ARG A 96 -5.95 -22.48 -2.51
N ALA A 97 -6.14 -21.76 -1.41
CA ALA A 97 -7.28 -21.96 -0.53
C ALA A 97 -8.57 -21.38 -1.13
N THR A 98 -8.49 -20.20 -1.78
CA THR A 98 -9.64 -19.55 -2.43
C THR A 98 -10.01 -20.18 -3.77
N GLY A 99 -9.07 -20.77 -4.51
CA GLY A 99 -9.34 -21.49 -5.76
C GLY A 99 -9.95 -22.90 -5.61
N LYS A 100 -10.36 -23.30 -4.41
CA LYS A 100 -11.00 -24.61 -4.13
C LYS A 100 -12.53 -24.57 -4.07
N HIS A 101 -13.16 -23.51 -4.58
CA HIS A 101 -14.61 -23.37 -4.66
C HIS A 101 -15.09 -23.34 -6.11
#